data_AF-A0BH34-F1
#
_entry.id   AF-A0BH34-F1
#
_cell.length_a   1.000
_cell.length_b   1.000
_cell.length_c   1.000
_cell.angle_alpha   90.00
_cell.angle_beta   90.00
_cell.angle_gamma   90.00
#
_symmetry.space_group_name_H-M   'P 1'
#
loop_
_entity.id
_entity.type
_entity.pdbx_description
1 polymer ?
#
loop_
_entity_poly.entity_id
_entity_poly.type
_entity_poly.pdbx_seq_one_letter_code
_entity_poly.pdbx_strand_id
1 'polypeptide(L)'
;MKYGDFQRLISEEDELVQISKAQLEQLILKNQQSEVLPTQKQSSKKIVIKQASKKQKHYQFADVHYWTITQFDWDKKVLDALKGAFGKEQFKANQKAIINCVLAGEDVFVCMPTGYGKSITFQIPAFVENGVSIIVMPLISLIFDQVQYLTSLGIPTLNMSGQNRLLTAQQILDQRIKLIYTTPEKIEMI
;
A
#
# COMPACT_ATOMS: atom_id res chain seq x y z
N MET A 1 -23.52 10.90 31.23
CA MET A 1 -23.59 11.94 30.19
C MET A 1 -24.98 11.93 29.59
N LYS A 2 -25.55 13.09 29.28
CA LYS A 2 -26.88 13.20 28.66
C LYS A 2 -26.71 13.31 27.15
N TYR A 3 -27.75 12.94 26.40
CA TYR A 3 -27.72 12.91 24.92
C TYR A 3 -27.33 14.25 24.27
N GLY A 4 -27.64 15.38 24.93
CA GLY A 4 -27.27 16.72 24.47
C GLY A 4 -25.77 17.04 24.52
N ASP A 5 -24.99 16.35 25.36
CA ASP A 5 -23.53 16.57 25.44
C ASP A 5 -22.83 16.09 24.15
N PHE A 6 -23.32 14.98 23.57
CA PHE A 6 -22.84 14.44 22.29
C PHE A 6 -23.20 15.35 21.10
N GLN A 7 -24.40 15.93 21.09
CA GLN A 7 -24.81 16.83 20.00
C GLN A 7 -23.99 18.13 19.98
N ARG A 8 -23.59 18.66 21.16
CA ARG A 8 -22.72 19.83 21.24
C ARG A 8 -21.30 19.54 20.71
N LEU A 9 -20.73 18.39 21.06
CA LEU A 9 -19.41 17.97 20.56
C LEU A 9 -19.42 17.81 19.03
N ILE A 10 -20.47 17.22 18.46
CA ILE A 10 -20.61 17.09 16.99
C ILE A 10 -20.70 18.47 16.31
N SER A 11 -21.46 19.42 16.89
CA SER A 11 -21.53 20.79 16.33
C SER A 11 -20.20 21.56 16.42
N GLU A 12 -19.45 21.37 17.50
CA GLU A 12 -18.13 22.01 17.67
C GLU A 12 -17.08 21.41 16.71
N GLU A 13 -17.13 20.09 16.45
CA GLU A 13 -16.29 19.45 15.41
C GLU A 13 -16.68 19.91 13.99
N ASP A 14 -17.97 20.03 13.67
CA ASP A 14 -18.43 20.54 12.37
C ASP A 14 -18.00 22.00 12.14
N GLU A 15 -18.08 22.88 13.14
CA GLU A 15 -17.58 24.26 13.05
C GLU A 15 -16.06 24.32 12.83
N LEU A 16 -15.28 23.49 13.53
CA LEU A 16 -13.82 23.41 13.32
C LEU A 16 -13.46 22.89 11.91
N VAL A 17 -14.21 21.92 11.39
CA VAL A 17 -14.06 21.44 10.01
C VAL A 17 -14.41 22.53 8.99
N GLN A 18 -15.49 23.29 9.21
CA GLN A 18 -15.88 24.43 8.35
C GLN A 18 -14.79 25.52 8.32
N ILE A 19 -14.26 25.92 9.48
CA ILE A 19 -13.18 26.92 9.58
C ILE A 19 -11.93 26.46 8.81
N SER A 20 -11.54 25.18 8.95
CA SER A 20 -10.36 24.65 8.24
C SER A 20 -10.54 24.64 6.71
N LYS A 21 -11.75 24.34 6.21
CA LYS A 21 -12.06 24.39 4.76
C LYS A 21 -12.02 25.81 4.22
N ALA A 22 -12.62 26.77 4.92
CA ALA A 22 -12.60 28.18 4.52
C ALA A 22 -11.16 28.74 4.45
N GLN A 23 -10.28 28.35 5.37
CA GLN A 23 -8.86 28.70 5.32
C GLN A 23 -8.13 28.06 4.13
N LEU A 24 -8.45 26.81 3.80
CA LEU A 24 -7.89 26.11 2.64
C LEU A 24 -8.31 26.76 1.31
N GLU A 25 -9.59 27.13 1.20
CA GLU A 25 -10.15 27.83 0.03
C GLU A 25 -9.54 29.22 -0.14
N GLN A 26 -9.32 29.97 0.95
CA GLN A 26 -8.61 31.25 0.88
C GLN A 26 -7.16 31.08 0.41
N LEU A 27 -6.45 30.04 0.84
CA LEU A 27 -5.09 29.74 0.37
C LEU A 27 -5.07 29.37 -1.13
N ILE A 28 -6.04 28.59 -1.60
CA ILE A 28 -6.20 28.25 -3.03
C ILE A 28 -6.49 29.51 -3.85
N LEU A 29 -7.41 30.36 -3.40
CA LEU A 29 -7.77 31.60 -4.09
C LEU A 29 -6.61 32.59 -4.17
N LYS A 30 -5.79 32.66 -3.11
CA LYS A 30 -4.60 33.52 -3.05
C LYS A 30 -3.51 33.09 -4.06
N ASN A 31 -3.38 31.79 -4.29
CA ASN A 31 -2.46 31.24 -5.31
C ASN A 31 -2.98 31.43 -6.74
N GLN A 32 -4.30 31.44 -6.96
CA GLN A 32 -4.89 31.62 -8.30
C GLN A 32 -4.79 33.06 -8.84
N GLN A 33 -4.59 34.07 -8.00
CA GLN A 33 -4.44 35.47 -8.44
C GLN A 33 -3.05 35.81 -9.00
N SER A 34 -2.10 34.87 -8.99
CA SER A 34 -0.71 35.11 -9.43
C SER A 34 -0.41 34.80 -10.90
N GLU A 35 -1.34 34.26 -11.69
CA GLU A 35 -1.08 33.84 -13.09
C GLU A 35 -2.13 34.35 -14.12
N VAL A 36 -1.96 35.60 -14.60
CA VAL A 36 -2.78 36.27 -15.66
C VAL A 36 -1.92 37.34 -16.43
N LEU A 37 -1.73 37.34 -17.76
CA LEU A 37 -2.02 36.29 -18.76
C LEU A 37 -1.12 36.28 -20.05
N PRO A 38 -1.19 37.23 -21.02
CA PRO A 38 -1.27 36.78 -22.43
C PRO A 38 -0.07 37.20 -23.33
N THR A 39 0.17 36.66 -24.55
CA THR A 39 -0.80 36.18 -25.56
C THR A 39 -0.21 35.19 -26.61
N GLN A 40 -0.82 34.00 -26.71
CA GLN A 40 -1.08 33.14 -27.90
C GLN A 40 -0.14 33.08 -29.14
N LYS A 41 0.30 31.85 -29.50
CA LYS A 41 -0.35 31.05 -30.58
C LYS A 41 0.05 29.56 -30.63
N GLN A 42 -0.96 28.70 -30.49
CA GLN A 42 -1.12 27.33 -31.00
C GLN A 42 0.13 26.47 -31.33
N SER A 43 0.41 25.48 -30.48
CA SER A 43 0.40 24.07 -30.93
C SER A 43 0.15 23.13 -29.75
N SER A 44 -0.72 22.14 -29.94
CA SER A 44 -1.27 21.29 -28.89
C SER A 44 -0.31 20.17 -28.48
N LYS A 45 0.52 20.42 -27.46
CA LYS A 45 1.12 19.34 -26.66
C LYS A 45 0.03 18.66 -25.83
N LYS A 46 -0.71 17.74 -26.47
CA LYS A 46 -1.46 16.70 -25.78
C LYS A 46 -0.55 16.13 -24.70
N ILE A 47 -1.00 16.15 -23.44
CA ILE A 47 -0.52 15.17 -22.47
C ILE A 47 -0.95 13.83 -23.04
N VAL A 48 -0.03 13.15 -23.72
CA VAL A 48 -0.24 11.79 -24.18
C VAL A 48 -0.22 10.94 -22.92
N ILE A 49 -1.41 10.79 -22.32
CA ILE A 49 -1.76 9.55 -21.66
C ILE A 49 -1.46 8.49 -22.73
N LYS A 50 -0.29 7.83 -22.60
CA LYS A 50 -0.03 6.61 -23.33
C LYS A 50 -1.11 5.67 -22.83
N GLN A 51 -2.19 5.55 -23.60
CA GLN A 51 -3.15 4.47 -23.42
C GLN A 51 -2.30 3.23 -23.29
N ALA A 52 -2.35 2.58 -22.12
CA ALA A 52 -1.59 1.38 -21.86
C ALA A 52 -2.06 0.38 -22.92
N SER A 53 -1.25 0.21 -23.95
CA SER A 53 -1.57 -0.69 -25.05
C SER A 53 -1.81 -2.04 -24.41
N LYS A 54 -3.01 -2.61 -24.61
CA LYS A 54 -3.39 -3.92 -24.09
C LYS A 54 -2.56 -4.99 -24.79
N LYS A 55 -1.26 -5.03 -24.51
CA LYS A 55 -0.41 -6.19 -24.74
C LYS A 55 -1.04 -7.31 -23.93
N GLN A 56 -1.50 -8.35 -24.61
CA GLN A 56 -1.85 -9.60 -23.94
C GLN A 56 -0.57 -10.11 -23.25
N LYS A 57 -0.51 -9.99 -21.92
CA LYS A 57 0.53 -10.64 -21.13
C LYS A 57 0.26 -12.14 -21.22
N HIS A 58 1.15 -12.87 -21.89
CA HIS A 58 1.10 -14.33 -21.93
C HIS A 58 1.69 -14.88 -20.62
N TYR A 59 0.83 -15.07 -19.62
CA TYR A 59 1.22 -15.76 -18.39
C TYR A 59 1.56 -17.22 -18.68
N GLN A 60 2.59 -17.73 -18.03
CA GLN A 60 3.05 -19.12 -18.13
C GLN A 60 3.13 -19.74 -16.73
N PHE A 61 3.16 -21.07 -16.64
CA PHE A 61 3.44 -21.73 -15.38
C PHE A 61 4.90 -21.46 -14.98
N ALA A 62 5.11 -20.96 -13.76
CA ALA A 62 6.45 -20.73 -13.23
C ALA A 62 7.19 -22.06 -13.01
N ASP A 63 8.48 -22.10 -13.36
CA ASP A 63 9.37 -23.20 -12.99
C ASP A 63 9.67 -23.13 -11.47
N VAL A 64 8.80 -23.77 -10.69
CA VAL A 64 8.92 -23.85 -9.23
C VAL A 64 10.26 -24.45 -8.80
N HIS A 65 10.86 -25.34 -9.59
CA HIS A 65 12.15 -25.94 -9.24
C HIS A 65 13.26 -24.90 -9.34
N TYR A 66 13.41 -24.25 -10.50
CA TYR A 66 14.36 -23.16 -10.72
C TYR A 66 14.26 -22.09 -9.61
N TRP A 67 13.06 -21.55 -9.37
CA TRP A 67 12.87 -20.49 -8.38
C TRP A 67 13.10 -20.94 -6.92
N THR A 68 13.10 -22.25 -6.64
CA THR A 68 13.43 -22.81 -5.32
C THR A 68 14.94 -23.03 -5.14
N ILE A 69 15.60 -23.68 -6.11
CA ILE A 69 17.00 -24.11 -5.97
C ILE A 69 18.02 -23.06 -6.36
N THR A 70 17.67 -22.11 -7.24
CA THR A 70 18.56 -21.02 -7.65
C THR A 70 18.91 -20.15 -6.45
N GLN A 71 20.17 -19.75 -6.37
CA GLN A 71 20.68 -18.85 -5.35
C GLN A 71 20.59 -17.41 -5.85
N PHE A 72 19.98 -16.53 -5.05
CA PHE A 72 19.79 -15.12 -5.37
C PHE A 72 20.46 -14.21 -4.34
N ASP A 73 20.83 -12.99 -4.73
CA ASP A 73 21.52 -12.01 -3.86
C ASP A 73 20.72 -11.65 -2.60
N TRP A 74 19.39 -11.80 -2.65
CA TRP A 74 18.47 -11.55 -1.54
C TRP A 74 18.21 -12.75 -0.63
N ASP A 75 18.66 -13.97 -0.97
CA ASP A 75 18.32 -15.21 -0.22
C ASP A 75 18.65 -15.07 1.28
N LYS A 76 19.80 -14.46 1.61
CA LYS A 76 20.18 -14.21 3.01
C LYS A 76 19.16 -13.31 3.72
N LYS A 77 18.81 -12.16 3.12
CA LYS A 77 17.84 -11.21 3.69
C LYS A 77 16.46 -11.85 3.87
N VAL A 78 16.06 -12.68 2.91
CA VAL A 78 14.79 -13.43 2.90
C VAL A 78 14.76 -14.46 4.05
N LEU A 79 15.85 -15.17 4.31
CA LEU A 79 15.99 -16.09 5.44
C LEU A 79 16.06 -15.37 6.80
N ASP A 80 16.84 -14.28 6.88
CA ASP A 80 16.96 -13.44 8.07
C ASP A 80 15.59 -12.84 8.46
N ALA A 81 14.81 -12.37 7.48
CA ALA A 81 13.44 -11.90 7.69
C ALA A 81 12.50 -13.03 8.15
N LEU A 82 12.52 -14.18 7.47
CA LEU A 82 11.67 -15.34 7.80
C LEU A 82 11.84 -15.76 9.28
N LYS A 83 13.08 -15.88 9.74
CA LYS A 83 13.41 -16.31 11.10
C LYS A 83 13.24 -15.17 12.11
N GLY A 84 13.86 -14.01 11.85
CA GLY A 84 13.94 -12.91 12.79
C GLY A 84 12.66 -12.09 12.93
N ALA A 85 12.03 -11.71 11.81
CA ALA A 85 10.83 -10.86 11.82
C ALA A 85 9.53 -11.67 11.86
N PHE A 86 9.46 -12.79 11.13
CA PHE A 86 8.23 -13.59 11.02
C PHE A 86 8.17 -14.83 11.95
N GLY A 87 9.26 -15.14 12.65
CA GLY A 87 9.33 -16.24 13.62
C GLY A 87 9.04 -17.61 13.01
N LYS A 88 9.54 -17.88 11.79
CA LYS A 88 9.39 -19.17 11.10
C LYS A 88 10.75 -19.79 10.82
N GLU A 89 10.90 -21.09 11.08
CA GLU A 89 12.17 -21.79 10.85
C GLU A 89 12.45 -22.08 9.38
N GLN A 90 11.42 -22.40 8.60
CA GLN A 90 11.54 -22.84 7.21
C GLN A 90 10.30 -22.44 6.39
N PHE A 91 10.49 -22.29 5.09
CA PHE A 91 9.42 -22.10 4.12
C PHE A 91 8.55 -23.35 4.01
N LYS A 92 7.23 -23.17 3.85
CA LYS A 92 6.36 -24.22 3.31
C LYS A 92 6.62 -24.39 1.81
N ALA A 93 6.13 -25.50 1.25
CA ALA A 93 6.20 -25.78 -0.19
C ALA A 93 5.83 -24.56 -1.04
N ASN A 94 6.64 -24.32 -2.09
CA ASN A 94 6.50 -23.26 -3.09
C ASN A 94 6.63 -21.81 -2.58
N GLN A 95 6.67 -21.56 -1.26
CA GLN A 95 6.77 -20.18 -0.73
C GLN A 95 8.06 -19.48 -1.15
N LYS A 96 9.23 -20.17 -1.07
CA LYS A 96 10.51 -19.61 -1.51
C LYS A 96 10.47 -19.24 -3.00
N ALA A 97 9.96 -20.14 -3.85
CA ALA A 97 9.81 -19.89 -5.28
C ALA A 97 8.99 -18.64 -5.58
N ILE A 98 7.82 -18.49 -4.94
CA ILE A 98 6.95 -17.33 -5.15
C ILE A 98 7.63 -16.04 -4.69
N ILE A 99 8.28 -16.05 -3.52
CA ILE A 99 9.04 -14.90 -3.00
C ILE A 99 10.15 -14.50 -3.97
N ASN A 100 10.88 -15.47 -4.53
CA ASN A 100 11.95 -15.21 -5.49
C ASN A 100 11.43 -14.67 -6.83
N CYS A 101 10.29 -15.15 -7.34
CA CYS A 101 9.63 -14.55 -8.50
C CYS A 101 9.25 -13.08 -8.25
N VAL A 102 8.63 -12.78 -7.10
CA VAL A 102 8.20 -11.42 -6.75
C VAL A 102 9.40 -10.48 -6.63
N LEU A 103 10.48 -10.92 -5.96
CA LEU A 103 11.73 -10.14 -5.81
C LEU A 103 12.52 -9.98 -7.12
N ALA A 104 12.28 -10.83 -8.11
CA ALA A 104 12.78 -10.64 -9.47
C ALA A 104 11.96 -9.63 -10.30
N GLY A 105 10.84 -9.12 -9.76
CA GLY A 105 9.95 -8.16 -10.43
C GLY A 105 8.93 -8.78 -11.38
N GLU A 106 8.68 -10.09 -11.28
CA GLU A 106 7.72 -10.81 -12.14
C GLU A 106 6.26 -10.61 -11.71
N ASP A 107 5.33 -10.60 -12.67
CA ASP A 107 3.89 -10.60 -12.38
C ASP A 107 3.41 -12.00 -11.97
N VAL A 108 3.29 -12.26 -10.65
CA VAL A 108 2.95 -13.60 -10.14
C VAL A 108 1.46 -13.75 -9.79
N PHE A 109 0.79 -14.73 -10.41
CA PHE A 109 -0.50 -15.25 -9.93
C PHE A 109 -0.29 -16.48 -9.05
N VAL A 110 -0.91 -16.49 -7.86
CA VAL A 110 -0.71 -17.53 -6.84
C VAL A 110 -2.03 -18.22 -6.49
N CYS A 111 -2.15 -19.50 -6.85
CA CYS A 111 -3.21 -20.37 -6.34
C CYS A 111 -2.65 -21.29 -5.26
N MET A 112 -3.16 -21.18 -4.03
CA MET A 112 -2.80 -22.01 -2.89
C MET A 112 -4.03 -22.25 -2.00
N PRO A 113 -4.15 -23.40 -1.31
CA PRO A 113 -5.22 -23.63 -0.32
C PRO A 113 -5.10 -22.73 0.93
N THR A 114 -6.14 -22.68 1.75
CA THR A 114 -6.15 -21.94 3.04
C THR A 114 -5.15 -22.57 4.03
N GLY A 115 -4.61 -21.79 4.96
CA GLY A 115 -3.59 -22.26 5.93
C GLY A 115 -2.16 -22.48 5.38
N TYR A 116 -1.97 -22.46 4.05
CA TYR A 116 -0.65 -22.62 3.42
C TYR A 116 0.24 -21.37 3.49
N GLY A 117 -0.19 -20.32 4.21
CA GLY A 117 0.64 -19.13 4.48
C GLY A 117 0.82 -18.23 3.27
N LYS A 118 -0.23 -18.02 2.47
CA LYS A 118 -0.21 -17.12 1.29
C LYS A 118 0.25 -15.69 1.60
N SER A 119 0.01 -15.21 2.82
CA SER A 119 0.40 -13.86 3.24
C SER A 119 1.92 -13.68 3.25
N ILE A 120 2.67 -14.70 3.66
CA ILE A 120 4.12 -14.60 3.81
C ILE A 120 4.83 -14.38 2.46
N THR A 121 4.22 -14.83 1.36
CA THR A 121 4.83 -14.74 0.02
C THR A 121 4.79 -13.35 -0.60
N PHE A 122 4.02 -12.41 -0.02
CA PHE A 122 4.11 -10.98 -0.33
C PHE A 122 4.62 -10.14 0.87
N GLN A 123 4.40 -10.60 2.11
CA GLN A 123 4.87 -9.90 3.31
C GLN A 123 6.41 -9.90 3.44
N ILE A 124 7.09 -10.99 3.07
CA ILE A 124 8.56 -11.03 3.10
C ILE A 124 9.17 -10.10 2.03
N PRO A 125 8.76 -10.14 0.74
CA PRO A 125 9.20 -9.15 -0.26
C PRO A 125 9.02 -7.72 0.23
N ALA A 126 7.82 -7.36 0.70
CA ALA A 126 7.51 -6.03 1.22
C ALA A 126 8.41 -5.58 2.38
N PHE A 127 8.90 -6.53 3.19
CA PHE A 127 9.79 -6.25 4.32
C PHE A 127 11.25 -6.05 3.89
N VAL A 128 11.75 -6.86 2.94
CA VAL A 128 13.18 -6.86 2.52
C VAL A 128 13.49 -5.87 1.41
N GLU A 129 12.49 -5.43 0.63
CA GLU A 129 12.66 -4.44 -0.44
C GLU A 129 12.75 -3.00 0.09
N ASN A 130 13.30 -2.12 -0.75
CA ASN A 130 13.30 -0.68 -0.53
C ASN A 130 12.04 -0.06 -1.12
N GLY A 131 11.34 0.76 -0.33
CA GLY A 131 10.02 1.30 -0.69
C GLY A 131 8.92 0.75 0.22
N VAL A 132 7.70 0.74 -0.32
CA VAL A 132 6.46 0.45 0.40
C VAL A 132 5.56 -0.41 -0.48
N SER A 133 5.03 -1.51 0.06
CA SER A 133 4.06 -2.36 -0.65
C SER A 133 2.63 -2.04 -0.23
N ILE A 134 1.73 -1.97 -1.22
CA ILE A 134 0.29 -1.78 -1.00
C ILE A 134 -0.42 -3.12 -1.17
N ILE A 135 -1.11 -3.55 -0.12
CA ILE A 135 -1.86 -4.81 -0.06
C ILE A 135 -3.35 -4.49 -0.07
N VAL A 136 -4.02 -4.88 -1.15
CA VAL A 136 -5.46 -4.66 -1.32
C VAL A 136 -6.22 -5.89 -0.83
N MET A 137 -7.17 -5.70 0.09
CA MET A 137 -7.99 -6.78 0.63
C MET A 137 -9.48 -6.44 0.59
N PRO A 138 -10.36 -7.40 0.31
CA PRO A 138 -11.80 -7.14 0.13
C PRO A 138 -12.57 -6.88 1.43
N LEU A 139 -12.00 -7.17 2.60
CA LEU A 139 -12.71 -7.10 3.89
C LEU A 139 -11.84 -6.40 4.94
N ILE A 140 -12.44 -5.42 5.64
CA ILE A 140 -11.80 -4.65 6.71
C ILE A 140 -11.39 -5.54 7.89
N SER A 141 -12.17 -6.57 8.20
CA SER A 141 -11.82 -7.56 9.24
C SER A 141 -10.50 -8.28 8.94
N LEU A 142 -10.33 -8.76 7.70
CA LEU A 142 -9.08 -9.41 7.29
C LEU A 142 -7.89 -8.45 7.32
N ILE A 143 -8.09 -7.17 6.97
CA ILE A 143 -7.07 -6.13 7.11
C ILE A 143 -6.67 -5.98 8.58
N PHE A 144 -7.65 -5.85 9.48
CA PHE A 144 -7.41 -5.69 10.90
C PHE A 144 -6.61 -6.87 11.49
N ASP A 145 -7.01 -8.11 11.19
CA ASP A 145 -6.29 -9.32 11.63
C ASP A 145 -4.82 -9.33 11.15
N GLN A 146 -4.56 -8.97 9.89
CA GLN A 146 -3.20 -8.91 9.35
C GLN A 146 -2.37 -7.79 9.96
N VAL A 147 -2.95 -6.59 10.14
CA VAL A 147 -2.27 -5.44 10.74
C VAL A 147 -1.95 -5.70 12.21
N GLN A 148 -2.86 -6.29 12.97
CA GLN A 148 -2.61 -6.69 14.37
C GLN A 148 -1.49 -7.74 14.46
N TYR A 149 -1.52 -8.77 13.60
CA TYR A 149 -0.47 -9.79 13.57
C TYR A 149 0.91 -9.18 13.28
N LEU A 150 1.04 -8.37 12.23
CA LEU A 150 2.31 -7.73 11.87
C LEU A 150 2.79 -6.73 12.94
N THR A 151 1.88 -5.96 13.53
CA THR A 151 2.20 -5.05 14.65
C THR A 151 2.70 -5.82 15.87
N SER A 152 2.14 -7.01 16.16
CA SER A 152 2.59 -7.87 17.26
C SER A 152 4.01 -8.44 17.06
N LEU A 153 4.48 -8.51 15.81
CA LEU A 153 5.84 -8.86 15.42
C LEU A 153 6.78 -7.65 15.36
N GLY A 154 6.29 -6.45 15.70
CA GLY A 154 7.05 -5.19 15.55
C GLY A 154 7.26 -4.76 14.09
N ILE A 155 6.56 -5.35 13.12
CA ILE A 155 6.68 -5.04 11.69
C ILE A 155 5.85 -3.79 11.36
N PRO A 156 6.48 -2.67 10.96
CA PRO A 156 5.76 -1.42 10.72
C PRO A 156 4.75 -1.51 9.57
N THR A 157 3.48 -1.50 9.97
CA THR A 157 2.34 -1.75 9.08
C THR A 157 1.28 -0.68 9.31
N LEU A 158 0.69 -0.20 8.22
CA LEU A 158 -0.35 0.83 8.22
C LEU A 158 -1.68 0.24 7.74
N ASN A 159 -2.77 0.64 8.40
CA ASN A 159 -4.13 0.42 7.91
C ASN A 159 -4.70 1.70 7.27
N MET A 160 -4.99 1.67 5.97
CA MET A 160 -5.66 2.73 5.21
C MET A 160 -7.14 2.44 4.88
N SER A 161 -7.73 1.37 5.42
CA SER A 161 -9.17 1.08 5.25
C SER A 161 -10.10 2.05 5.98
N GLY A 162 -9.57 2.83 6.94
CA GLY A 162 -10.31 3.78 7.77
C GLY A 162 -10.33 5.22 7.23
N GLN A 163 -10.81 6.15 8.05
CA GLN A 163 -10.95 7.58 7.69
C GLN A 163 -9.75 8.44 8.11
N ASN A 164 -8.86 7.96 8.99
CA ASN A 164 -7.73 8.72 9.51
C ASN A 164 -6.59 8.88 8.48
N ARG A 165 -6.62 9.97 7.71
CA ARG A 165 -5.65 10.29 6.65
C ARG A 165 -4.40 11.08 7.11
N LEU A 166 -4.48 11.84 8.22
CA LEU A 166 -3.53 12.95 8.47
C LEU A 166 -2.19 12.55 9.09
N LEU A 167 -2.13 11.49 9.91
CA LEU A 167 -0.88 11.03 10.55
C LEU A 167 0.03 10.19 9.62
N THR A 168 -0.46 9.92 8.41
CA THR A 168 0.02 8.82 7.57
C THR A 168 1.17 9.21 6.63
N ALA A 169 1.12 10.39 6.02
CA ALA A 169 2.05 10.77 4.96
C ALA A 169 3.51 10.90 5.44
N GLN A 170 3.74 11.51 6.61
CA GLN A 170 5.09 11.66 7.17
C GLN A 170 5.73 10.32 7.55
N GLN A 171 4.96 9.38 8.10
CA GLN A 171 5.47 8.06 8.47
C GLN A 171 5.87 7.22 7.24
N ILE A 172 5.19 7.42 6.10
CA ILE A 172 5.56 6.84 4.80
C ILE A 172 6.84 7.51 4.25
N LEU A 173 6.92 8.84 4.27
CA LEU A 173 8.08 9.60 3.78
C LEU A 173 9.36 9.28 4.57
N ASP A 174 9.26 9.09 5.88
CA ASP A 174 10.37 8.69 6.76
C ASP A 174 10.79 7.21 6.57
N GLN A 175 10.24 6.50 5.57
CA GLN A 175 10.45 5.08 5.27
C GLN A 175 10.21 4.12 6.45
N ARG A 176 9.51 4.58 7.50
CA ARG A 176 9.25 3.76 8.68
C ARG A 176 8.19 2.70 8.42
N ILE A 177 7.28 2.91 7.46
CA ILE A 177 6.23 1.96 7.09
C ILE A 177 6.68 1.13 5.89
N LYS A 178 6.53 -0.20 5.97
CA LYS A 178 6.84 -1.14 4.87
C LYS A 178 5.60 -1.68 4.18
N LEU A 179 4.52 -1.93 4.93
CA LEU A 179 3.28 -2.52 4.44
C LEU A 179 2.11 -1.56 4.66
N ILE A 180 1.32 -1.33 3.62
CA ILE A 180 0.06 -0.58 3.67
C ILE A 180 -1.08 -1.51 3.28
N TYR A 181 -2.02 -1.74 4.20
CA TYR A 181 -3.24 -2.48 3.90
C TYR A 181 -4.39 -1.53 3.59
N THR A 182 -5.16 -1.80 2.53
CA THR A 182 -6.28 -0.97 2.09
C THR A 182 -7.38 -1.79 1.42
N THR A 183 -8.56 -1.19 1.19
CA THR A 183 -9.65 -1.82 0.44
C THR A 183 -9.69 -1.29 -1.01
N PRO A 184 -10.32 -2.01 -1.96
CA PRO A 184 -10.43 -1.57 -3.35
C PRO A 184 -11.05 -0.17 -3.49
N GLU A 185 -12.11 0.12 -2.74
CA GLU A 185 -12.86 1.37 -2.80
C GLU A 185 -12.03 2.58 -2.34
N LYS A 186 -10.96 2.36 -1.56
CA LYS A 186 -10.03 3.43 -1.18
C LYS A 186 -8.95 3.71 -2.21
N ILE A 187 -8.67 2.79 -3.12
CA ILE A 187 -7.77 3.04 -4.25
C ILE A 187 -8.49 3.86 -5.33
N GLU A 188 -9.78 3.64 -5.54
CA GLU A 188 -10.62 4.43 -6.47
C GLU A 188 -10.83 5.89 -6.02
N MET A 189 -10.50 6.21 -4.76
CA MET A 189 -10.62 7.55 -4.14
C MET A 189 -9.29 8.32 -4.00
N ILE A 190 -8.25 7.90 -4.73
CA ILE A 190 -6.90 8.49 -4.75
C ILE A 190 -6.55 8.90 -6.19
#